data_AF-A0ABD1H7W5-F1
#
_entry.id   AF-A0ABD1H7W5-F1
#
_cell.length_a   1.000
_cell.length_b   1.000
_cell.length_c   1.000
_cell.angle_alpha   90.00
_cell.angle_beta   90.00
_cell.angle_gamma   90.00
#
_symmetry.space_group_name_H-M   'P 1'
#
loop_
_entity.id
_entity.type
_entity.pdbx_description
1 polymer ?
#
loop_
_entity_poly.entity_id
_entity_poly.type
_entity_poly.pdbx_seq_one_letter_code
_entity_poly.pdbx_strand_id
1 'polypeptide(L)'
;MAIASCFNSLKFHGCEIFGARLHSSGILPLRPANLAMKPLVIEARANQRTESPKIRNRRTRKKFNGTAARPRLSVFCSEKQMYAMLVDDQNKKCLFYGSTLQKTTRKDPCCSTAEAAERVGEELIKTCEDLNITEISSYDRNGLSVGQRLQAFEVAIGRYGFLNR
;
A
#
# COMPACT_ATOMS: atom_id res chain seq x y z
N MET A 1 -25.50 -8.18 -32.96
CA MET A 1 -24.13 -8.72 -33.05
C MET A 1 -23.80 -9.40 -31.73
N ALA A 2 -23.18 -10.58 -31.82
CA ALA A 2 -23.17 -11.68 -30.87
C ALA A 2 -22.59 -11.38 -29.47
N ILE A 3 -23.14 -12.05 -28.45
CA ILE A 3 -22.47 -12.28 -27.17
C ILE A 3 -22.74 -13.73 -26.75
N ALA A 4 -21.63 -14.46 -26.55
CA ALA A 4 -21.44 -15.62 -25.65
C ALA A 4 -22.39 -16.83 -25.82
N SER A 5 -22.03 -18.07 -25.54
CA SER A 5 -20.80 -18.75 -25.13
C SER A 5 -21.19 -20.23 -25.17
N CYS A 6 -20.30 -21.08 -25.66
CA CYS A 6 -20.45 -22.54 -25.61
C CYS A 6 -20.73 -23.02 -24.18
N PHE A 7 -21.81 -23.78 -23.99
CA PHE A 7 -21.87 -24.86 -23.00
C PHE A 7 -22.66 -26.02 -23.58
N ASN A 8 -21.96 -27.13 -23.79
CA ASN A 8 -22.51 -28.40 -24.25
C ASN A 8 -23.54 -28.91 -23.24
N SER A 9 -24.76 -29.15 -23.72
CA SER A 9 -25.82 -29.83 -22.96
C SER A 9 -25.45 -31.30 -22.82
N LEU A 10 -25.17 -31.74 -21.59
CA LEU A 10 -25.06 -33.15 -21.22
C LEU A 10 -26.42 -33.82 -21.45
N LYS A 11 -26.49 -34.68 -22.46
CA LYS A 11 -27.66 -35.51 -22.76
C LYS A 11 -27.67 -36.71 -21.81
N PHE A 12 -28.56 -36.71 -20.83
CA PHE A 12 -28.88 -37.93 -20.08
C PHE A 12 -29.85 -38.76 -20.91
N HIS A 13 -29.42 -39.96 -21.32
CA HIS A 13 -30.32 -40.95 -21.91
C HIS A 13 -31.25 -41.48 -20.81
N GLY A 14 -32.53 -41.15 -20.93
CA GLY A 14 -33.58 -41.80 -20.16
C GLY A 14 -33.73 -43.24 -20.62
N CYS A 15 -33.67 -44.17 -19.65
CA CYS A 15 -34.00 -45.57 -19.86
C CYS A 15 -35.54 -45.68 -19.89
N GLU A 16 -36.11 -46.04 -21.04
CA GLU A 16 -37.52 -46.38 -21.17
C GLU A 16 -37.75 -47.79 -20.60
N ILE A 17 -38.28 -47.90 -19.37
CA ILE A 17 -38.70 -49.22 -18.85
C ILE A 17 -40.18 -49.26 -18.44
N PHE A 18 -40.87 -48.14 -18.22
CA PHE A 18 -42.29 -48.20 -17.89
C PHE A 18 -43.12 -47.14 -18.63
N GLY A 19 -43.78 -47.59 -19.69
CA GLY A 19 -44.80 -46.84 -20.41
C GLY A 19 -45.95 -46.46 -19.48
N ALA A 20 -46.04 -45.16 -19.17
CA ALA A 20 -47.25 -44.55 -18.64
C ALA A 20 -47.39 -43.15 -19.26
N ARG A 21 -48.37 -43.04 -20.17
CA ARG A 21 -48.81 -41.80 -20.81
C ARG A 21 -49.47 -40.93 -19.72
N LEU A 22 -48.76 -39.93 -19.20
CA LEU A 22 -49.35 -38.99 -18.24
C LEU A 22 -50.03 -37.85 -18.99
N HIS A 23 -51.35 -37.78 -18.81
CA HIS A 23 -52.23 -36.73 -19.28
C HIS A 23 -51.77 -35.35 -18.78
N SER A 24 -51.88 -34.36 -19.67
CA SER A 24 -51.60 -32.95 -19.39
C SER A 24 -52.55 -32.40 -18.31
N SER A 25 -52.06 -32.23 -17.09
CA SER A 25 -52.66 -31.33 -16.12
C SER A 25 -51.75 -30.12 -15.96
N GLY A 26 -52.27 -28.96 -16.35
CA GLY A 26 -51.52 -27.71 -16.44
C GLY A 26 -50.94 -27.30 -15.10
N ILE A 27 -49.60 -27.22 -15.03
CA ILE A 27 -48.91 -26.51 -13.97
C ILE A 27 -49.05 -25.02 -14.32
N LEU A 28 -49.93 -24.31 -13.60
CA LEU A 28 -49.90 -22.85 -13.61
C LEU A 28 -48.48 -22.41 -13.19
N PRO A 29 -47.82 -21.50 -13.92
CA PRO A 29 -46.50 -21.05 -13.51
C PRO A 29 -46.65 -20.37 -12.15
N LEU A 30 -46.08 -20.97 -11.11
CA LEU A 30 -45.82 -20.26 -9.87
C LEU A 30 -44.96 -19.06 -10.27
N ARG A 31 -45.56 -17.87 -10.31
CA ARG A 31 -44.80 -16.63 -10.43
C ARG A 31 -43.76 -16.68 -9.32
N PRO A 32 -42.46 -16.73 -9.61
CA PRO A 32 -41.49 -16.51 -8.56
C PRO A 32 -41.79 -15.10 -8.06
N ALA A 33 -42.27 -14.99 -6.83
CA ALA A 33 -42.26 -13.70 -6.17
C ALA A 33 -40.80 -13.27 -6.22
N ASN A 34 -40.49 -12.25 -7.03
CA ASN A 34 -39.19 -11.61 -7.01
C ASN A 34 -39.08 -10.97 -5.62
N LEU A 35 -38.66 -11.76 -4.63
CA LEU A 35 -38.14 -11.24 -3.39
C LEU A 35 -36.83 -10.58 -3.82
N ALA A 36 -36.93 -9.32 -4.24
CA ALA A 36 -35.78 -8.49 -4.55
C ALA A 36 -35.02 -8.34 -3.23
N MET A 37 -34.13 -9.29 -2.96
CA MET A 37 -33.19 -9.21 -1.86
C MET A 37 -32.37 -7.97 -2.16
N LYS A 38 -32.57 -6.91 -1.36
CA LYS A 38 -31.77 -5.71 -1.47
C LYS A 38 -30.32 -6.16 -1.29
N PRO A 39 -29.42 -5.89 -2.27
CA PRO A 39 -28.02 -6.23 -2.09
C PRO A 39 -27.55 -5.52 -0.83
N LEU A 40 -26.82 -6.24 0.02
CA LEU A 40 -26.31 -5.71 1.28
C LEU A 40 -25.22 -4.69 0.93
N VAL A 41 -25.62 -3.42 0.78
CA VAL A 41 -24.68 -2.33 0.50
C VAL A 41 -24.01 -1.96 1.82
N ILE A 42 -22.77 -2.42 1.99
CA ILE A 42 -21.92 -1.99 3.11
C ILE A 42 -21.37 -0.61 2.73
N GLU A 43 -22.12 0.44 3.08
CA GLU A 43 -21.65 1.81 2.94
C GLU A 43 -20.82 2.19 4.17
N ALA A 44 -19.61 2.70 3.97
CA ALA A 44 -18.82 3.26 5.05
C ALA A 44 -19.59 4.44 5.67
N ARG A 45 -19.68 4.48 7.01
CA ARG A 45 -20.29 5.62 7.71
C ARG A 45 -19.60 6.90 7.25
N ALA A 46 -20.38 7.86 6.75
CA ALA A 46 -19.90 9.07 6.07
C ALA A 46 -18.81 9.85 6.83
N ASN A 47 -18.71 9.70 8.16
CA ASN A 47 -17.71 10.33 9.01
C ASN A 47 -16.94 9.31 9.84
N GLN A 48 -16.23 8.38 9.21
CA GLN A 48 -15.29 7.53 9.92
C GLN A 48 -14.10 8.37 10.40
N ARG A 49 -13.92 8.46 11.73
CA ARG A 49 -12.84 9.23 12.34
C ARG A 49 -11.49 8.65 11.90
N THR A 50 -10.75 9.41 11.10
CA THR A 50 -9.38 9.04 10.72
C THR A 50 -8.42 9.40 11.86
N GLU A 51 -7.65 8.43 12.34
CA GLU A 51 -6.62 8.68 13.37
C GLU A 51 -5.56 9.65 12.82
N SER A 52 -5.18 10.65 13.64
CA SER A 52 -4.15 11.60 13.23
C SER A 52 -2.80 10.89 13.01
N PRO A 53 -1.99 11.33 12.03
CA PRO A 53 -0.65 10.76 11.79
C PRO A 53 0.20 10.68 13.05
N LYS A 54 0.17 11.72 13.89
CA LYS A 54 0.91 11.76 15.17
C LYS A 54 0.58 10.59 16.09
N ILE A 55 -0.70 10.22 16.18
CA ILE A 55 -1.15 9.10 17.03
C ILE A 55 -0.67 7.77 16.43
N ARG A 56 -0.81 7.60 15.11
CA ARG A 56 -0.35 6.40 14.40
C ARG A 56 1.16 6.20 14.57
N ASN A 57 1.96 7.24 14.35
CA ASN A 57 3.41 7.18 14.47
C ASN A 57 3.83 6.86 15.90
N ARG A 58 3.18 7.45 16.91
CA ARG A 58 3.43 7.11 18.32
C ARG A 58 3.15 5.63 18.61
N ARG A 59 2.08 5.05 18.03
CA ARG A 59 1.78 3.62 18.17
C ARG A 59 2.83 2.75 17.47
N THR A 60 3.28 3.11 16.27
CA THR A 60 4.34 2.39 15.56
C THR A 60 5.66 2.42 16.34
N ARG A 61 6.03 3.57 16.90
CA ARG A 61 7.23 3.74 17.74
C ARG A 61 7.19 2.95 19.04
N LYS A 62 6.00 2.60 19.57
CA LYS A 62 5.89 1.69 20.72
C LYS A 62 6.20 0.23 20.36
N LYS A 63 6.01 -0.16 19.11
CA LYS A 63 6.20 -1.54 18.63
C LYS A 63 7.62 -1.77 18.15
N PHE A 64 8.19 -0.78 17.45
CA PHE A 64 9.51 -0.88 16.84
C PHE A 64 10.47 0.08 17.53
N ASN A 65 11.49 -0.47 18.19
CA ASN A 65 12.59 0.29 18.76
C ASN A 65 13.77 0.24 17.79
N GLY A 66 14.25 1.39 17.31
CA GLY A 66 15.47 1.46 16.51
C GLY A 66 16.73 1.31 17.38
N THR A 67 17.71 0.56 16.90
CA THR A 67 19.05 0.45 17.51
C THR A 67 20.11 0.99 16.55
N ALA A 68 21.37 1.13 16.98
CA ALA A 68 22.46 1.55 16.09
C ALA A 68 22.62 0.63 14.86
N ALA A 69 22.46 -0.69 15.04
CA ALA A 69 22.57 -1.67 13.96
C ALA A 69 21.33 -1.73 13.07
N ARG A 70 20.13 -1.51 13.65
CA ARG A 70 18.84 -1.53 12.95
C ARG A 70 18.05 -0.27 13.30
N PRO A 71 18.44 0.90 12.77
CA PRO A 71 17.84 2.16 13.15
C PRO A 71 16.43 2.31 12.59
N ARG A 72 15.72 3.33 13.10
CA ARG A 72 14.41 3.72 12.61
C ARG A 72 14.54 4.84 11.59
N LEU A 73 13.93 4.66 10.42
CA LEU A 73 13.84 5.67 9.37
C LEU A 73 12.51 6.42 9.48
N SER A 74 12.57 7.75 9.62
CA SER A 74 11.41 8.62 9.57
C SER A 74 11.54 9.62 8.43
N VAL A 75 10.52 9.69 7.58
CA VAL A 75 10.49 10.60 6.44
C VAL A 75 9.27 11.49 6.54
N PHE A 76 9.50 12.79 6.38
CA PHE A 76 8.47 13.80 6.29
C PHE A 76 8.56 14.48 4.94
N CYS A 77 7.43 14.56 4.24
CA CYS A 77 7.33 15.21 2.93
C CYS A 77 6.22 16.25 2.95
N SER A 78 6.57 17.51 2.75
CA SER A 78 5.60 18.56 2.44
C SER A 78 5.48 18.72 0.93
N GLU A 79 4.63 19.64 0.49
CA GLU A 79 4.57 20.06 -0.92
C GLU A 79 5.92 20.63 -1.41
N LYS A 80 6.63 21.35 -0.53
CA LYS A 80 7.85 22.08 -0.91
C LYS A 80 9.13 21.31 -0.62
N GLN A 81 9.20 20.59 0.51
CA GLN A 81 10.45 20.06 1.04
C GLN A 81 10.28 18.63 1.55
N MET A 82 11.38 17.89 1.59
CA MET A 82 11.45 16.58 2.23
C MET A 82 12.57 16.55 3.26
N TYR A 83 12.34 15.76 4.31
CA TYR A 83 13.28 15.50 5.38
C TYR A 83 13.29 14.01 5.67
N ALA A 84 14.48 13.44 5.77
CA ALA A 84 14.70 12.04 6.13
C ALA A 84 15.64 11.97 7.34
N MET A 85 15.29 11.13 8.29
CA MET A 85 16.05 10.95 9.52
C MET A 85 16.24 9.47 9.82
N LEU A 86 17.48 9.08 10.08
CA LEU A 86 17.84 7.78 10.60
C LEU A 86 18.18 7.92 12.08
N VAL A 87 17.40 7.28 12.95
CA VAL A 87 17.46 7.50 14.40
C VAL A 87 17.72 6.19 15.13
N ASP A 88 18.67 6.23 16.07
CA ASP A 88 18.87 5.23 17.10
C ASP A 88 18.08 5.65 18.35
N ASP A 89 17.00 4.92 18.65
CA ASP A 89 16.09 5.24 19.75
C ASP A 89 16.68 4.85 21.12
N GLN A 90 17.61 3.88 21.17
CA GLN A 90 18.28 3.46 22.41
C GLN A 90 19.21 4.55 22.92
N ASN A 91 20.09 5.01 22.03
CA ASN A 91 21.06 6.06 22.35
C ASN A 91 20.51 7.48 22.13
N LYS A 92 19.25 7.60 21.67
CA LYS A 92 18.58 8.87 21.34
C LYS A 92 19.41 9.75 20.38
N LYS A 93 20.13 9.11 19.46
CA LYS A 93 21.05 9.77 18.53
C LYS A 93 20.49 9.75 17.11
N CYS A 94 20.61 10.87 16.41
CA CYS A 94 20.39 10.93 14.98
C CYS A 94 21.66 10.46 14.26
N LEU A 95 21.57 9.37 13.51
CA LEU A 95 22.68 8.83 12.71
C LEU A 95 22.80 9.57 11.38
N PHE A 96 21.66 9.91 10.76
CA PHE A 96 21.60 10.64 9.50
C PHE A 96 20.46 11.64 9.52
N TYR A 97 20.71 12.84 8.97
CA TYR A 97 19.71 13.85 8.69
C TYR A 97 19.91 14.39 7.28
N GLY A 98 18.93 14.14 6.41
CA GLY A 98 18.94 14.58 5.02
C GLY A 98 17.75 15.50 4.73
N SER A 99 17.99 16.58 3.99
CA SER A 99 16.93 17.49 3.54
C SER A 99 17.17 17.98 2.11
N THR A 100 16.08 18.22 1.39
CA THR A 100 16.11 18.91 0.09
C THR A 100 16.57 20.36 0.19
N LEU A 101 16.64 20.93 1.40
CA LEU A 101 17.19 22.27 1.66
C LEU A 101 18.72 22.29 1.82
N GLN A 102 19.35 21.13 2.06
CA GLN A 102 20.81 21.09 2.24
C GLN A 102 21.53 21.39 0.93
N LYS A 103 22.69 22.06 1.05
CA LYS A 103 23.51 22.45 -0.11
C LYS A 103 24.07 21.24 -0.87
N THR A 104 24.29 20.12 -0.19
CA THR A 104 24.78 18.87 -0.78
C THR A 104 23.77 18.30 -1.79
N THR A 105 22.49 18.35 -1.42
CA THR A 105 21.35 17.89 -2.22
C THR A 105 20.96 18.88 -3.32
N ARG A 106 20.96 20.18 -2.98
CA ARG A 106 20.56 21.29 -3.85
C ARG A 106 21.77 21.76 -4.65
N LYS A 107 22.07 21.04 -5.74
CA LYS A 107 23.09 21.45 -6.72
C LYS A 107 22.59 22.61 -7.57
N ASP A 108 23.54 23.35 -8.13
CA ASP A 108 23.33 24.32 -9.21
C ASP A 108 23.71 23.66 -10.54
N PRO A 109 22.84 23.68 -11.57
CA PRO A 109 21.53 24.35 -11.63
C PRO A 109 20.45 23.66 -10.79
N CYS A 110 19.40 24.41 -10.46
CA CYS A 110 18.30 23.96 -9.61
C CYS A 110 17.65 22.69 -10.19
N CYS A 111 17.85 21.57 -9.48
CA CYS A 111 17.32 20.27 -9.84
C CYS A 111 15.80 20.17 -9.63
N SER A 112 15.19 19.18 -10.28
CA SER A 112 13.78 18.85 -10.05
C SER A 112 13.53 18.43 -8.60
N THR A 113 12.31 18.66 -8.11
CA THR A 113 11.93 18.30 -6.73
C THR A 113 11.99 16.80 -6.46
N ALA A 114 11.77 15.97 -7.48
CA ALA A 114 11.89 14.51 -7.40
C ALA A 114 13.35 14.07 -7.39
N GLU A 115 14.18 14.66 -8.25
CA GLU A 115 15.62 14.38 -8.33
C GLU A 115 16.34 14.76 -7.03
N ALA A 116 15.98 15.90 -6.44
CA ALA A 116 16.49 16.30 -5.13
C ALA A 116 16.17 15.24 -4.06
N ALA A 117 14.99 14.61 -4.11
CA ALA A 117 14.62 13.57 -3.16
C ALA A 117 15.32 12.23 -3.43
N GLU A 118 15.56 11.88 -4.69
CA GLU A 118 16.40 10.73 -5.05
C GLU A 118 17.81 10.88 -4.44
N ARG A 119 18.41 12.07 -4.56
CA ARG A 119 19.73 12.36 -3.96
C ARG A 119 19.75 12.25 -2.44
N VAL A 120 18.70 12.69 -1.74
CA VAL A 120 18.61 12.46 -0.28
C VAL A 120 18.61 10.95 0.04
N GLY A 121 17.98 10.14 -0.81
CA GLY A 121 18.03 8.68 -0.70
C GLY A 121 19.44 8.12 -0.91
N GLU A 122 20.17 8.62 -1.90
CA GLU A 122 21.56 8.23 -2.15
C GLU A 122 22.50 8.63 -1.01
N GLU A 123 22.35 9.83 -0.45
CA GLU A 123 23.12 10.28 0.72
C GLU A 123 22.84 9.42 1.96
N LEU A 124 21.58 9.02 2.14
CA LEU A 124 21.20 8.09 3.21
C LEU A 124 21.90 6.74 3.03
N ILE A 125 21.92 6.18 1.82
CA ILE A 125 22.58 4.91 1.52
C ILE A 125 24.07 5.00 1.83
N LYS A 126 24.76 6.03 1.35
CA LYS A 126 26.19 6.25 1.64
C LYS A 126 26.46 6.31 3.14
N THR A 127 25.62 7.03 3.88
CA THR A 127 25.75 7.12 5.33
C THR A 127 25.52 5.77 6.01
N CYS A 128 24.59 4.95 5.49
CA CYS A 128 24.38 3.59 5.99
C CYS A 128 25.57 2.68 5.68
N GLU A 129 26.17 2.78 4.50
CA GLU A 129 27.38 2.03 4.13
C GLU A 129 28.55 2.40 5.06
N ASP A 130 28.79 3.70 5.28
CA ASP A 130 29.83 4.20 6.19
C ASP A 130 29.65 3.71 7.63
N LEU A 131 28.40 3.61 8.08
CA LEU A 131 28.03 3.14 9.42
C LEU A 131 27.80 1.63 9.50
N ASN A 132 27.98 0.89 8.39
CA ASN A 132 27.73 -0.56 8.27
C ASN A 132 26.30 -0.99 8.69
N ILE A 133 25.29 -0.22 8.30
CA ILE A 133 23.88 -0.47 8.59
C ILE A 133 23.27 -1.26 7.44
N THR A 134 22.91 -2.52 7.70
CA THR A 134 22.35 -3.44 6.68
C THR A 134 20.83 -3.42 6.61
N GLU A 135 20.16 -3.14 7.73
CA GLU A 135 18.70 -3.24 7.82
C GLU A 135 18.10 -2.05 8.57
N ILE A 136 16.88 -1.68 8.16
CA ILE A 136 16.09 -0.64 8.83
C ILE A 136 14.97 -1.32 9.61
N SER A 137 14.86 -1.03 10.91
CA SER A 137 13.88 -1.67 11.80
C SER A 137 12.44 -1.25 11.48
N SER A 138 12.24 0.04 11.19
CA SER A 138 10.93 0.55 10.80
C SER A 138 11.05 1.76 9.90
N TYR A 139 10.09 1.89 8.98
CA TYR A 139 9.98 3.01 8.06
C TYR A 139 8.66 3.76 8.30
N ASP A 140 8.76 5.02 8.75
CA ASP A 140 7.64 5.90 9.06
C ASP A 140 7.50 7.01 8.02
N ARG A 141 6.44 6.93 7.20
CA ARG A 141 6.07 7.96 6.19
C ARG A 141 5.38 9.18 6.79
N ASN A 142 5.24 9.24 8.12
CA ASN A 142 4.57 10.29 8.87
C ASN A 142 3.12 10.60 8.43
N GLY A 143 2.44 9.61 7.86
CA GLY A 143 1.02 9.66 7.52
C GLY A 143 0.62 10.57 6.36
N LEU A 144 1.57 10.95 5.51
CA LEU A 144 1.35 11.73 4.30
C LEU A 144 1.01 10.81 3.11
N SER A 145 0.22 11.33 2.15
CA SER A 145 -0.05 10.63 0.90
C SER A 145 1.24 10.46 0.09
N VAL A 146 1.34 9.34 -0.63
CA VAL A 146 2.48 9.07 -1.51
C VAL A 146 2.42 10.06 -2.67
N GLY A 147 3.37 10.99 -2.72
CA GLY A 147 3.59 11.88 -3.85
C GLY A 147 4.82 11.48 -4.65
N GLN A 148 5.04 12.15 -5.79
CA GLN A 148 6.18 11.89 -6.68
C GLN A 148 7.53 12.00 -5.97
N ARG A 149 7.67 12.97 -5.04
CA ARG A 149 8.90 13.17 -4.26
C ARG A 149 9.20 12.00 -3.33
N LEU A 150 8.19 11.54 -2.58
CA LEU A 150 8.35 10.39 -1.68
C LEU A 150 8.63 9.12 -2.47
N GLN A 151 7.95 8.94 -3.60
CA GLN A 151 8.18 7.81 -4.50
C GLN A 151 9.61 7.80 -5.06
N ALA A 152 10.14 8.95 -5.49
CA ALA A 152 11.53 9.06 -5.95
C ALA A 152 12.54 8.67 -4.86
N PHE A 153 12.32 9.15 -3.62
CA PHE A 153 13.13 8.74 -2.47
C PHE A 153 13.04 7.23 -2.21
N GLU A 154 11.82 6.65 -2.24
CA GLU A 154 11.59 5.21 -2.04
C GLU A 154 12.20 4.35 -3.14
N VAL A 155 12.23 4.84 -4.37
CA VAL A 155 12.93 4.18 -5.49
C VAL A 155 14.43 4.11 -5.20
N ALA A 156 15.05 5.19 -4.73
CA ALA A 156 16.47 5.21 -4.38
C ALA A 156 16.81 4.17 -3.30
N ILE A 157 16.12 4.23 -2.15
CA ILE A 157 16.38 3.30 -1.02
C ILE A 157 15.98 1.86 -1.33
N GLY A 158 14.98 1.65 -2.20
CA GLY A 158 14.56 0.33 -2.64
C GLY A 158 15.62 -0.39 -3.47
N ARG A 159 16.45 0.35 -4.22
CA ARG A 159 17.59 -0.23 -4.98
C ARG A 159 18.64 -0.86 -4.05
N TYR A 160 18.79 -0.34 -2.83
CA TYR A 160 19.72 -0.88 -1.82
C TYR A 160 19.13 -2.05 -1.00
N GLY A 161 17.83 -2.32 -1.13
CA GLY A 161 17.18 -3.44 -0.43
C GLY A 161 16.64 -3.12 0.97
N PHE A 162 16.61 -1.85 1.38
CA PHE A 162 16.04 -1.47 2.68
C PHE A 162 14.52 -1.60 2.76
N LEU A 163 13.82 -1.57 1.63
CA LEU A 163 12.38 -1.73 1.54
C LEU A 163 12.05 -2.95 0.67
N ASN A 164 11.29 -3.89 1.22
CA ASN A 164 10.69 -4.97 0.44
C ASN A 164 9.50 -4.38 -0.32
N ARG A 165 9.60 -4.32 -1.66
CA ARG A 165 8.49 -3.94 -2.54
C ARG A 165 7.49 -5.07 -2.71
#